data_AF-A0A7C3ZP16-F1
#
_entry.id   AF-A0A7C3ZP16-F1
#
_cell.length_a   1.000
_cell.length_b   1.000
_cell.length_c   1.000
_cell.angle_alpha   90.00
_cell.angle_beta   90.00
_cell.angle_gamma   90.00
#
_symmetry.space_group_name_H-M   'P 1'
#
loop_
_entity.id
_entity.type
_entity.pdbx_description
1 polymer ?
#
loop_
_entity_poly.entity_id
_entity_poly.type
_entity_poly.pdbx_seq_one_letter_code
_entity_poly.pdbx_strand_id
1 'polypeptide(L)'
;MSFLLNLMRLPCLPDRATLEDYNQIIASVVNSNNANIYLYKYTNNDTDIYPTVTATISAQIWLVMIGMDGVLETAFPPDSPENYLGQSNFVFLGSKQELYT
;
A
#
# COMPACT_ATOMS: atom_id res chain seq x y z
N MET A 1 5.85 15.81 13.80
CA MET A 1 7.26 15.47 13.53
C MET A 1 7.43 13.96 13.69
N SER A 2 7.15 13.17 12.64
CA SER A 2 7.60 11.76 12.50
C SER A 2 7.09 11.05 11.23
N PHE A 3 7.15 11.69 10.05
CA PHE A 3 7.08 10.93 8.79
C PHE A 3 8.46 10.33 8.42
N LEU A 4 9.54 10.97 8.91
CA LEU A 4 10.93 10.56 8.64
C LEU A 4 11.35 9.29 9.38
N LEU A 5 10.67 8.89 10.46
CA LEU A 5 11.06 7.73 11.27
C LEU A 5 10.63 6.38 10.66
N ASN A 6 9.65 6.37 9.75
CA ASN A 6 9.20 5.14 9.07
C ASN A 6 10.02 4.78 7.82
N LEU A 7 10.90 5.67 7.34
CA LEU A 7 11.78 5.38 6.19
C LEU A 7 12.97 4.46 6.54
N MET A 8 13.20 4.17 7.83
CA MET A 8 14.33 3.34 8.29
C MET A 8 14.09 1.83 8.18
N ARG A 9 12.91 1.39 7.77
CA ARG A 9 12.59 -0.02 7.47
C ARG A 9 11.87 -0.11 6.13
N LEU A 10 12.51 0.37 5.07
CA LEU A 10 12.16 -0.12 3.74
C LEU A 10 12.49 -1.61 3.72
N PRO A 11 11.53 -2.46 3.33
CA PRO A 11 11.81 -3.85 3.02
C PRO A 11 12.89 -3.88 1.96
N CYS A 12 13.92 -4.68 2.21
CA CYS A 12 15.18 -4.60 1.47
C CYS A 12 14.94 -4.92 -0.01
N LEU A 13 14.64 -3.89 -0.80
CA LEU A 13 14.93 -3.92 -2.22
C LEU A 13 16.41 -4.33 -2.34
N PRO A 14 16.77 -5.17 -3.34
CA PRO A 14 18.16 -5.55 -3.53
C PRO A 14 19.07 -4.33 -3.55
N ASP A 15 20.32 -4.45 -3.07
CA ASP A 15 21.26 -3.31 -2.96
C ASP A 15 21.50 -2.55 -4.29
N ARG A 16 21.18 -3.19 -5.41
CA ARG A 16 21.28 -2.66 -6.78
C ARG A 16 19.94 -2.24 -7.38
N ALA A 17 18.88 -2.22 -6.59
CA ALA A 17 17.55 -1.83 -7.05
C ALA A 17 17.55 -0.35 -7.40
N THR A 18 16.91 -0.05 -8.52
CA THR A 18 16.76 1.29 -9.05
C THR A 18 15.39 1.87 -8.68
N LEU A 19 15.23 3.18 -8.86
CA LEU A 19 13.92 3.82 -8.77
C LEU A 19 12.92 3.23 -9.78
N GLU A 20 13.42 2.83 -10.95
CA GLU A 20 12.59 2.19 -11.98
C GLU A 20 12.06 0.83 -11.49
N ASP A 21 12.90 0.02 -10.85
CA ASP A 21 12.46 -1.26 -10.27
C ASP A 21 11.37 -1.05 -9.21
N TYR A 22 11.52 -0.02 -8.38
CA TYR A 22 10.52 0.34 -7.38
C TYR A 22 9.20 0.81 -8.01
N ASN A 23 9.27 1.65 -9.03
CA ASN A 23 8.09 2.10 -9.79
C ASN A 23 7.38 0.93 -10.48
N GLN A 24 8.13 -0.04 -11.01
CA GLN A 24 7.57 -1.25 -11.60
C GLN A 24 6.83 -2.11 -10.58
N ILE A 25 7.33 -2.21 -9.34
CA ILE A 25 6.62 -2.89 -8.25
C ILE A 25 5.31 -2.17 -7.94
N ILE A 26 5.33 -0.85 -7.75
CA ILE A 26 4.12 -0.06 -7.48
C ILE A 26 3.10 -0.23 -8.62
N ALA A 27 3.55 -0.10 -9.86
CA ALA A 27 2.70 -0.29 -11.04
C ALA A 27 2.10 -1.70 -11.08
N SER A 28 2.88 -2.73 -10.72
CA SER A 28 2.40 -4.11 -10.65
C SER A 28 1.34 -4.30 -9.58
N VAL A 29 1.47 -3.67 -8.41
CA VAL A 29 0.47 -3.74 -7.34
C VAL A 29 -0.85 -3.10 -7.78
N VAL A 30 -0.80 -1.86 -8.29
CA VAL A 30 -2.00 -1.11 -8.69
C VAL A 30 -2.72 -1.78 -9.86
N ASN A 31 -1.98 -2.38 -10.79
CA ASN A 31 -2.55 -3.03 -11.96
C ASN A 31 -2.94 -4.50 -11.73
N SER A 32 -2.52 -5.14 -10.64
CA SER A 32 -2.84 -6.54 -10.35
C SER A 32 -4.35 -6.78 -10.31
N ASN A 33 -4.83 -7.78 -11.05
CA ASN A 33 -6.25 -8.17 -11.06
C ASN A 33 -6.68 -8.79 -9.73
N ASN A 34 -5.74 -9.40 -9.00
CA ASN A 34 -5.98 -10.03 -7.70
C ASN A 34 -5.67 -9.06 -6.54
N ALA A 35 -5.64 -7.76 -6.81
CA ALA A 35 -5.39 -6.78 -5.78
C ALA A 35 -6.58 -6.67 -4.82
N ASN A 36 -6.29 -6.47 -3.54
CA ASN A 36 -7.27 -6.17 -2.50
C ASN A 36 -7.28 -4.68 -2.22
N ILE A 37 -8.48 -4.10 -2.10
CA ILE A 37 -8.69 -2.67 -1.91
C ILE A 37 -9.15 -2.42 -0.47
N TYR A 38 -8.49 -1.46 0.17
CA TYR A 38 -8.80 -0.97 1.50
C TYR A 38 -8.96 0.55 1.47
N LEU A 39 -9.71 1.06 2.45
CA LEU A 39 -9.70 2.47 2.79
C LEU A 39 -8.95 2.64 4.11
N TYR A 40 -7.83 3.36 4.09
CA TYR A 40 -7.13 3.75 5.30
C TYR A 40 -7.68 5.08 5.82
N LYS A 41 -8.00 5.15 7.11
CA LYS A 41 -8.47 6.36 7.79
C LYS A 41 -7.42 6.86 8.76
N TYR A 42 -6.89 8.06 8.54
CA TYR A 42 -5.89 8.62 9.45
C TYR A 42 -6.55 9.15 10.73
N THR A 43 -6.19 8.56 11.87
CA THR A 43 -6.91 8.62 13.16
C THR A 43 -7.05 10.02 13.77
N ASN A 44 -6.37 11.04 13.24
CA ASN A 44 -6.42 12.39 13.80
C ASN A 44 -7.42 13.32 13.10
N ASN A 45 -7.91 12.96 11.91
CA ASN A 45 -8.97 13.67 11.19
C ASN A 45 -9.73 12.66 10.30
N ASP A 46 -11.02 12.40 10.60
CA ASP A 46 -11.87 11.47 9.81
C ASP A 46 -12.05 11.86 8.33
N THR A 47 -11.55 13.03 7.92
CA THR A 47 -11.51 13.50 6.54
C THR A 47 -10.35 12.95 5.72
N ASP A 48 -9.26 12.51 6.35
CA ASP A 48 -8.05 12.09 5.65
C ASP A 48 -8.13 10.58 5.36
N ILE A 49 -8.74 10.26 4.22
CA ILE A 49 -8.89 8.90 3.71
C ILE A 49 -7.90 8.63 2.58
N TYR A 50 -7.34 7.43 2.58
CA TYR A 50 -6.33 7.01 1.61
C TYR A 50 -6.73 5.67 1.00
N PRO A 51 -7.20 5.66 -0.27
CA PRO A 51 -7.32 4.44 -1.05
C PRO A 51 -6.01 3.65 -0.99
N THR A 52 -6.11 2.40 -0.56
CA THR A 52 -4.97 1.52 -0.35
C THR A 52 -5.15 0.27 -1.18
N VAL A 53 -4.20 -0.02 -2.05
CA VAL A 53 -4.18 -1.22 -2.89
C VAL A 53 -3.12 -2.15 -2.37
N THR A 54 -3.46 -3.43 -2.26
CA THR A 54 -2.50 -4.46 -1.84
C THR A 54 -2.48 -5.62 -2.83
N ALA A 55 -1.30 -6.16 -3.08
CA ALA A 55 -1.12 -7.33 -3.94
C ALA A 55 0.12 -8.11 -3.51
N THR A 56 0.14 -9.41 -3.82
CA THR A 56 1.34 -10.22 -3.62
C THR A 56 2.27 -10.08 -4.83
N ILE A 57 3.47 -9.54 -4.62
CA ILE A 57 4.53 -9.43 -5.62
C ILE A 57 5.74 -10.22 -5.09
N SER A 58 6.25 -11.16 -5.89
CA SER A 58 7.41 -11.99 -5.52
C SER A 58 7.30 -12.65 -4.13
N ALA A 59 6.13 -13.21 -3.82
CA ALA A 59 5.79 -13.85 -2.54
C ALA A 59 5.71 -12.91 -1.32
N GLN A 60 5.70 -11.59 -1.51
CA GLN A 60 5.49 -10.62 -0.44
C GLN A 60 4.27 -9.76 -0.71
N ILE A 61 3.44 -9.50 0.31
CA ILE A 61 2.34 -8.55 0.19
C ILE A 61 2.92 -7.14 0.20
N TRP A 62 2.65 -6.42 -0.87
CA TRP A 62 2.91 -5.00 -1.00
C TRP A 62 1.63 -4.22 -0.80
N LEU A 63 1.79 -3.03 -0.23
CA LEU A 63 0.75 -2.04 -0.04
C LEU A 63 1.16 -0.74 -0.76
N VAL A 64 0.20 -0.11 -1.40
CA VAL A 64 0.32 1.19 -2.06
C VAL A 64 -0.83 2.07 -1.59
N MET A 65 -0.52 3.22 -0.98
CA MET A 65 -1.49 4.23 -0.55
C MET A 65 -1.44 5.43 -1.48
N ILE A 66 -2.61 5.88 -1.90
CA ILE A 66 -2.79 7.00 -2.81
C ILE A 66 -3.66 8.04 -2.10
N GLY A 67 -3.31 9.32 -2.23
CA GLY A 67 -4.15 10.43 -1.81
C GLY A 67 -5.42 10.52 -2.65
N MET A 68 -6.43 11.23 -2.15
CA MET A 68 -7.67 11.47 -2.90
C MET A 68 -7.47 12.32 -4.16
N ASP A 69 -6.34 13.01 -4.28
CA ASP A 69 -5.90 13.73 -5.47
C ASP A 69 -5.22 12.82 -6.52
N GLY A 70 -5.08 11.53 -6.22
CA GLY A 70 -4.42 10.55 -7.09
C GLY A 70 -2.90 10.53 -6.97
N VAL A 71 -2.31 11.30 -6.06
CA VAL A 71 -0.86 11.31 -5.83
C VAL A 71 -0.46 10.14 -4.93
N LEU A 72 0.63 9.47 -5.26
CA LEU A 72 1.19 8.40 -4.43
C LEU A 72 1.71 8.98 -3.11
N GLU A 73 1.19 8.48 -1.99
CA GLU A 73 1.63 8.89 -0.65
C GLU A 73 2.73 7.96 -0.13
N THR A 74 2.51 6.65 -0.23
CA THR A 74 3.50 5.66 0.21
C THR A 74 3.30 4.30 -0.46
N ALA A 75 4.38 3.53 -0.56
CA ALA A 75 4.32 2.14 -0.94
C ALA A 75 5.39 1.34 -0.19
N PHE A 76 5.02 0.20 0.38
CA PHE A 76 5.97 -0.69 1.05
C PHE A 76 5.30 -2.04 1.33
N PRO A 77 6.07 -3.12 1.51
CA PRO A 77 5.52 -4.35 2.02
C PRO A 77 5.60 -4.41 3.56
N PRO A 78 4.48 -4.44 4.28
CA PRO A 78 4.49 -4.49 5.74
C PRO A 78 5.15 -5.76 6.31
N ASP A 79 5.88 -5.64 7.42
CA ASP A 79 6.55 -6.76 8.12
C ASP A 79 5.56 -7.87 8.56
N SER A 80 4.33 -7.49 8.90
CA SER A 80 3.25 -8.42 9.27
C SER A 80 1.94 -7.96 8.62
N PRO A 81 1.71 -8.32 7.34
CA PRO A 81 0.62 -7.76 6.55
C PRO A 81 -0.76 -7.94 7.18
N GLU A 82 -1.05 -9.13 7.73
CA GLU A 82 -2.33 -9.42 8.38
C GLU A 82 -2.57 -8.52 9.60
N ASN A 83 -1.57 -8.34 10.46
CA ASN A 83 -1.67 -7.47 11.63
C ASN A 83 -1.74 -5.99 11.24
N TYR A 84 -1.03 -5.58 10.19
CA TYR A 84 -1.01 -4.19 9.73
C TYR A 84 -2.36 -3.80 9.11
N LEU A 85 -2.88 -4.64 8.20
CA LEU A 85 -4.16 -4.43 7.52
C LEU A 85 -5.38 -4.76 8.39
N GLY A 86 -5.18 -5.50 9.50
CA GLY A 86 -6.22 -5.80 10.48
C GLY A 86 -6.45 -4.69 11.52
N GLN A 87 -5.68 -3.60 11.47
CA GLN A 87 -5.90 -2.44 12.32
C GLN A 87 -7.23 -1.75 11.99
N SER A 88 -7.87 -1.14 12.99
CA SER A 88 -9.22 -0.54 12.87
C SER A 88 -9.31 0.65 11.91
N ASN A 89 -8.17 1.25 11.57
CA ASN A 89 -8.04 2.31 10.57
C ASN A 89 -8.10 1.77 9.13
N PHE A 90 -7.98 0.46 8.90
CA PHE A 90 -8.18 -0.14 7.58
C PHE A 90 -9.58 -0.73 7.46
N VAL A 91 -10.30 -0.28 6.44
CA VAL A 91 -11.60 -0.83 6.05
C VAL A 91 -11.42 -1.59 4.75
N PHE A 92 -11.56 -2.91 4.77
CA PHE A 92 -11.55 -3.71 3.54
C PHE A 92 -12.80 -3.42 2.70
N LEU A 93 -12.61 -3.06 1.44
CA LEU A 93 -13.70 -2.74 0.52
C LEU A 93 -14.04 -3.91 -0.43
N GLY A 94 -13.07 -4.78 -0.69
CA GLY A 94 -13.22 -5.91 -1.61
C GLY A 94 -11.97 -6.13 -2.45
N SER A 95 -11.96 -7.19 -3.24
CA SER A 95 -10.96 -7.38 -4.28
C SER A 95 -11.26 -6.48 -5.48
N LYS A 96 -10.22 -6.13 -6.25
CA LYS A 96 -10.34 -5.36 -7.48
C LYS A 96 -11.26 -6.06 -8.48
N GLN A 97 -11.20 -7.39 -8.57
CA GLN A 97 -12.09 -8.15 -9.44
C GLN A 97 -13.56 -7.94 -9.06
N GLU A 98 -13.90 -7.96 -7.78
CA GLU A 98 -15.29 -7.76 -7.32
C GLU A 98 -15.80 -6.33 -7.55
N LEU A 99 -14.93 -5.32 -7.37
CA LEU A 99 -15.33 -3.92 -7.41
C LEU A 99 -15.48 -3.34 -8.83
N TYR A 100 -14.88 -3.98 -9.83
CA TYR A 100 -14.91 -3.54 -11.24
C TYR A 100 -15.60 -4.55 -12.17
N THR A 101 -16.40 -5.47 -11.63
CA THR A 101 -17.34 -6.32 -12.40
C THR A 101 -18.64 -5.56 -12.66
#